data_AF-L0DT77-F1
#
_entry.id   AF-L0DT77-F1
#
_cell.length_a   1.000
_cell.length_b   1.000
_cell.length_c   1.000
_cell.angle_alpha   90.00
_cell.angle_beta   90.00
_cell.angle_gamma   90.00
#
_symmetry.space_group_name_H-M   'P 1'
#
loop_
_entity.id
_entity.type
_entity.pdbx_description
1 polymer ?
#
loop_
_entity_poly.entity_id
_entity_poly.type
_entity_poly.pdbx_seq_one_letter_code
_entity_poly.pdbx_strand_id
1 'polypeptide(L)'
;MLLASLALAGSLLHAALPRAEAHTQHAPMLVRDLGLTGLALFTEARYTRHLGLGDRHAAFRDHPMALEHFPSGSLLPPPRHLHD
;
A
#
# COMPACT_ATOMS: atom_id res chain seq x y z
N MET A 1 -29.19 2.98 1.34
CA MET A 1 -28.68 1.68 0.88
C MET A 1 -28.27 1.74 -0.59
N LEU A 2 -29.19 1.97 -1.55
CA LEU A 2 -28.88 2.06 -2.99
C LEU A 2 -27.73 3.03 -3.34
N LEU A 3 -27.79 4.25 -2.80
CA LEU A 3 -26.75 5.28 -3.00
C LEU A 3 -25.36 4.85 -2.47
N ALA A 4 -25.33 4.20 -1.31
CA ALA A 4 -24.09 3.68 -0.73
C ALA A 4 -23.52 2.53 -1.57
N SER A 5 -24.37 1.65 -2.07
CA SER A 5 -23.98 0.56 -2.97
C SER A 5 -23.43 1.08 -4.30
N LEU A 6 -24.04 2.12 -4.87
CA LEU A 6 -23.55 2.80 -6.07
C LEU A 6 -22.19 3.47 -5.84
N ALA A 7 -22.02 4.16 -4.71
CA ALA A 7 -20.74 4.79 -4.35
C ALA A 7 -19.62 3.75 -4.17
N LEU A 8 -19.91 2.62 -3.51
CA LEU A 8 -18.97 1.52 -3.34
C LEU A 8 -18.62 0.85 -4.69
N ALA A 9 -19.62 0.60 -5.53
CA ALA A 9 -19.38 0.04 -6.86
C ALA A 9 -18.52 0.98 -7.72
N GLY A 10 -18.78 2.29 -7.64
CA GLY A 10 -17.99 3.32 -8.31
C GLY A 10 -16.55 3.38 -7.83
N SER A 11 -16.29 3.26 -6.52
CA SER A 11 -14.92 3.26 -5.98
C SER A 11 -14.14 2.00 -6.37
N LEU A 12 -14.80 0.84 -6.36
CA LEU A 12 -14.19 -0.42 -6.81
C LEU A 12 -13.87 -0.38 -8.31
N LEU A 13 -14.77 0.16 -9.14
CA LEU A 13 -14.51 0.33 -10.57
C LEU A 13 -13.37 1.31 -10.82
N HIS A 14 -13.34 2.44 -10.09
CA HIS A 14 -12.25 3.40 -10.17
C HIS A 14 -10.90 2.79 -9.77
N ALA A 15 -10.87 1.91 -8.77
CA ALA A 15 -9.68 1.19 -8.35
C ALA A 15 -9.22 0.13 -9.36
N ALA A 16 -10.15 -0.47 -10.12
CA ALA A 16 -9.85 -1.50 -11.12
C ALA A 16 -9.36 -0.93 -12.47
N LEU A 17 -9.55 0.37 -12.71
CA LEU A 17 -9.10 1.02 -13.95
C LEU A 17 -7.58 1.26 -13.91
N PRO A 18 -6.85 0.97 -15.01
CA PRO A 18 -5.42 1.20 -15.09
C PRO A 18 -5.12 2.69 -14.96
N ARG A 19 -4.30 3.06 -13.98
CA ARG A 19 -3.88 4.45 -13.75
C ARG A 19 -2.64 4.76 -14.59
N ALA A 20 -2.65 5.91 -15.27
CA ALA A 20 -1.44 6.42 -15.91
C ALA A 20 -0.37 6.70 -14.85
N GLU A 21 0.76 6.01 -14.92
CA GLU A 21 1.87 6.04 -13.96
C GLU A 21 2.70 7.34 -14.07
N ALA A 22 2.09 8.51 -13.96
CA ALA A 22 2.79 9.76 -14.26
C ALA A 22 3.89 10.14 -13.23
N HIS A 23 3.78 9.70 -11.97
CA HIS A 23 4.72 10.10 -10.90
C HIS A 23 5.77 9.04 -10.55
N THR A 24 5.55 7.77 -10.91
CA THR A 24 6.41 6.66 -10.45
C THR A 24 7.62 6.44 -11.37
N GLN A 25 7.59 6.93 -12.60
CA GLN A 25 8.60 6.59 -13.62
C GLN A 25 10.02 7.07 -13.28
N HIS A 26 10.17 8.22 -12.61
CA HIS A 26 11.47 8.78 -12.24
C HIS A 26 11.96 8.34 -10.85
N ALA A 27 11.07 7.76 -10.06
CA ALA A 27 11.31 7.43 -8.68
C ALA A 27 12.43 6.35 -8.49
N PRO A 28 12.54 5.31 -9.34
CA PRO A 28 13.63 4.33 -9.26
C PRO A 28 15.01 4.93 -9.54
N MET A 29 15.12 5.87 -10.49
CA MET A 29 16.39 6.54 -10.80
C MET A 29 16.87 7.36 -9.61
N LEU A 30 15.96 8.11 -8.99
CA LEU A 30 16.27 8.93 -7.82
C LEU A 30 16.74 8.08 -6.63
N VAL A 31 16.11 6.93 -6.37
CA VAL A 31 16.53 5.99 -5.31
C VAL A 31 17.96 5.52 -5.55
N ARG A 32 18.28 5.14 -6.79
CA ARG A 32 19.61 4.71 -7.18
C ARG A 32 20.64 5.83 -7.01
N ASP A 33 20.35 7.02 -7.53
CA ASP A 33 21.29 8.13 -7.56
C ASP A 33 21.60 8.68 -6.15
N LEU A 34 20.62 8.60 -5.24
CA LEU A 34 20.78 8.99 -3.84
C LEU A 34 21.30 7.86 -2.94
N GLY A 35 21.51 6.65 -3.47
CA GLY A 35 21.93 5.49 -2.69
C GLY A 35 20.91 5.05 -1.63
N LEU A 36 19.62 5.29 -1.87
CA LEU A 36 18.54 4.91 -0.95
C LEU A 36 18.23 3.41 -1.11
N THR A 37 17.74 2.80 -0.03
CA THR A 37 17.33 1.39 -0.04
C THR A 37 16.00 1.15 -0.78
N GLY A 38 15.23 2.21 -1.06
CA GLY A 38 13.93 2.14 -1.72
C GLY A 38 13.17 3.46 -1.66
N LEU A 39 11.99 3.49 -2.29
CA LEU A 39 11.09 4.65 -2.23
C LEU A 39 10.32 4.67 -0.91
N ALA A 40 10.39 5.80 -0.19
CA ALA A 40 9.48 6.07 0.90
C ALA A 40 8.14 6.55 0.33
N LEU A 41 7.22 5.61 0.06
CA LEU A 41 5.89 5.92 -0.44
C LEU A 41 5.04 6.70 0.60
N PHE A 42 5.39 6.58 1.88
CA PHE A 42 4.74 7.25 3.01
C PHE A 42 5.76 7.87 3.97
N THR A 43 5.36 8.94 4.65
CA THR A 43 6.18 9.61 5.67
C THR A 43 6.01 9.03 7.08
N GLU A 44 5.26 7.93 7.21
CA GLU A 44 4.87 7.26 8.47
C GLU A 44 5.98 6.38 9.09
N ALA A 45 5.71 5.63 10.17
CA ALA A 45 6.73 4.84 10.86
C ALA A 45 7.50 3.85 9.94
N ARG A 46 8.75 3.52 10.27
CA ARG A 46 9.67 2.77 9.39
C ARG A 46 9.09 1.43 8.87
N TYR A 47 8.30 0.73 9.67
CA TYR A 47 7.68 -0.55 9.31
C TYR A 47 6.51 -0.41 8.30
N THR A 48 5.95 0.78 8.14
CA THR A 48 4.89 1.04 7.14
C THR A 48 5.44 1.50 5.79
N ARG A 49 6.72 1.91 5.74
CA ARG A 49 7.40 2.35 4.51
C ARG A 49 7.94 1.22 3.65
N HIS A 50 8.19 0.05 4.24
CA HIS A 50 8.66 -1.12 3.49
C HIS A 50 8.14 -2.38 4.17
N LEU A 51 7.11 -2.96 3.58
CA LEU A 51 6.33 -4.05 4.16
C LEU A 51 7.15 -5.33 4.34
N GLY A 52 8.23 -5.50 3.57
CA GLY A 52 9.21 -6.58 3.74
C GLY A 52 10.23 -6.37 4.88
N LEU A 53 10.32 -5.15 5.43
CA LEU A 53 11.14 -4.78 6.58
C LEU A 53 10.29 -4.59 7.85
N GLY A 54 9.00 -4.97 7.80
CA GLY A 54 8.22 -5.20 9.01
C GLY A 54 8.97 -6.21 9.87
N ASP A 55 9.32 -5.80 11.09
CA ASP A 55 10.07 -6.64 12.00
C ASP A 55 9.31 -7.96 12.25
N ARG A 56 9.96 -9.09 11.96
CA ARG A 56 9.37 -10.42 12.21
C ARG A 56 9.13 -10.64 13.71
N HIS A 57 9.88 -9.94 14.57
CA HIS A 57 9.92 -10.08 16.02
C HIS A 57 9.17 -8.99 16.78
N ALA A 58 8.51 -8.05 16.10
CA ALA A 58 7.58 -7.15 16.76
C ALA A 58 6.35 -7.93 17.23
N ALA A 59 6.26 -8.20 18.54
CA ALA A 59 5.07 -8.73 19.17
C ALA A 59 3.90 -7.74 18.95
N PHE A 60 2.72 -8.25 18.63
CA PHE A 60 1.53 -7.46 18.29
C PHE A 60 1.61 -6.71 16.96
N ARG A 61 2.03 -7.42 15.90
CA ARG A 61 1.43 -7.13 14.59
C ARG A 61 -0.07 -7.31 14.77
N ASP A 62 -0.80 -6.22 14.57
CA ASP A 62 -2.25 -6.10 14.56
C ASP A 62 -3.00 -7.43 14.40
N HIS A 63 -3.99 -7.67 15.27
CA HIS A 63 -4.88 -8.83 15.16
C HIS A 63 -5.61 -8.79 13.81
N PRO A 64 -6.11 -9.92 13.29
CA PRO A 64 -6.99 -9.90 12.13
C PRO A 64 -8.09 -8.84 12.34
N MET A 65 -8.26 -7.91 11.39
CA MET A 65 -9.18 -6.76 11.47
C MET A 65 -8.80 -5.62 12.43
N ALA A 66 -7.54 -5.50 12.90
CA ALA A 66 -7.18 -4.32 13.69
C ALA A 66 -7.23 -3.06 12.83
N LEU A 67 -7.75 -1.99 13.44
CA LEU A 67 -7.80 -0.68 12.83
C LEU A 67 -6.46 0.02 13.05
N GLU A 68 -5.66 0.13 11.99
CA GLU A 68 -4.45 0.93 12.02
C GLU A 68 -4.75 2.41 11.73
N HIS A 69 -3.93 3.30 12.29
CA HIS A 69 -4.01 4.75 12.00
C HIS A 69 -3.27 5.14 10.71
N PHE A 70 -2.57 4.19 10.11
CA PHE A 70 -1.65 4.41 9.00
C PHE A 70 -2.33 3.99 7.69
N PRO A 71 -2.71 4.92 6.80
CA PRO A 71 -3.35 4.58 5.51
C PRO A 71 -2.53 3.62 4.64
N SER A 72 -1.23 3.50 4.87
CA SER A 72 -0.32 2.66 4.11
C SER A 72 -0.60 1.15 4.17
N GLY A 73 -1.09 0.60 5.28
CA GLY A 73 -1.39 -0.84 5.35
C GLY A 73 -2.67 -1.25 4.62
N SER A 74 -3.54 -0.29 4.25
CA SER A 74 -4.68 -0.51 3.36
C SER A 74 -4.33 -0.57 1.86
N LEU A 75 -3.08 -0.30 1.49
CA LEU A 75 -2.63 -0.24 0.09
C LEU A 75 -1.99 -1.52 -0.41
N LEU A 76 -1.86 -2.52 0.45
CA LEU A 76 -1.32 -3.82 0.08
C LEU A 76 -2.36 -4.62 -0.69
N PRO A 77 -2.09 -4.97 -1.97
CA PRO A 77 -2.92 -5.96 -2.62
C PRO A 77 -2.75 -7.32 -1.93
N PRO A 78 -3.74 -8.22 -2.05
CA PRO A 78 -3.60 -9.59 -1.56
C PRO A 78 -2.34 -10.25 -2.15
N PRO A 79 -1.70 -11.18 -1.42
CA PRO A 79 -0.54 -11.90 -1.92
C PRO A 79 -0.88 -12.62 -3.23
N ARG A 80 0.01 -12.56 -4.23
CA ARG A 80 -0.23 -13.16 -5.55
C ARG A 80 -0.54 -14.66 -5.50
N HIS A 81 0.03 -15.40 -4.54
CA HIS A 81 -0.18 -16.85 -4.37
C HIS A 81 -1.56 -17.22 -3.78
N LEU A 82 -2.37 -16.23 -3.37
CA LEU A 82 -3.76 -16.43 -2.95
C LEU A 82 -4.75 -16.30 -4.11
N HIS A 83 -4.26 -16.00 -5.32
CA HIS A 83 -5.05 -15.89 -6.55
C HIS A 83 -4.92 -17.12 -7.48
N ASP A 84 -4.12 -18.13 -7.09
CA ASP A 84 -3.97 -19.43 -7.77
C ASP A 84 -4.89 -20.48 -7.12
#